data_AF-K2BC29-F1
#
_entry.id   AF-K2BC29-F1
#
_cell.length_a   1.000
_cell.length_b   1.000
_cell.length_c   1.000
_cell.angle_alpha   90.00
_cell.angle_beta   90.00
_cell.angle_gamma   90.00
#
_symmetry.space_group_name_H-M   'P 1'
#
loop_
_entity.id
_entity.type
_entity.pdbx_description
1 polymer ?
#
loop_
_entity_poly.entity_id
_entity_poly.type
_entity_poly.pdbx_seq_one_letter_code
_entity_poly.pdbx_strand_id
1 'polypeptide(L)' 'MIGTIKMKSDEKGFGFIVSEELPRGENEIFFHFSSVEGGSDAFEALQKDQQVSFEAAAWKGGKKQAMNVQGM' A
#
# COMPACT_ATOMS: atom_id res chain seq x y z
N MET A 1 -2.60 -9.80 -3.43
CA MET A 1 -2.45 -9.96 -1.97
C MET A 1 -3.40 -8.99 -1.30
N ILE A 2 -3.84 -9.31 -0.08
CA ILE A 2 -4.69 -8.42 0.72
C ILE A 2 -3.87 -7.85 1.88
N GLY A 3 -4.17 -6.60 2.26
CA GLY A 3 -3.58 -5.97 3.43
C GLY A 3 -4.38 -4.78 3.90
N THR A 4 -3.92 -4.19 4.98
CA THR A 4 -4.58 -3.07 5.65
C THR A 4 -3.67 -1.85 5.63
N ILE A 5 -4.19 -0.68 5.27
CA ILE A 5 -3.42 0.57 5.32
C ILE A 5 -3.11 0.90 6.77
N LYS A 6 -1.83 0.80 7.12
CA LYS A 6 -1.33 1.18 8.46
C LYS A 6 -1.15 2.68 8.57
N MET A 7 -0.64 3.28 7.51
CA MET A 7 -0.36 4.71 7.45
C MET A 7 -0.46 5.20 6.01
N LYS A 8 -1.05 6.37 5.83
CA LYS A 8 -1.08 7.15 4.58
C LYS A 8 -0.69 8.59 4.93
N SER A 9 0.07 9.22 4.06
CA SER A 9 0.42 10.63 4.14
C SER A 9 0.05 11.30 2.84
N ASP A 10 -0.98 12.13 2.88
CA ASP A 10 -1.49 12.85 1.70
C ASP A 10 -0.47 13.88 1.22
N GLU A 11 0.12 14.61 2.16
CA GLU A 11 1.17 15.61 1.86
C GLU A 11 2.38 15.01 1.15
N LYS A 12 2.76 13.76 1.49
CA LYS A 12 3.92 13.09 0.90
C LYS A 12 3.57 12.15 -0.26
N GLY A 13 2.29 11.88 -0.50
CA GLY A 13 1.82 10.99 -1.57
C GLY A 13 2.23 9.53 -1.39
N PHE A 14 2.43 9.04 -0.17
CA PHE A 14 2.79 7.64 0.07
C PHE A 14 2.18 7.07 1.35
N GLY A 15 2.23 5.75 1.48
CA GLY A 15 1.85 5.06 2.71
C GLY A 15 2.48 3.68 2.86
N PHE A 16 1.99 2.95 3.86
CA PHE A 16 2.35 1.58 4.14
C PHE A 16 1.12 0.73 4.35
N ILE A 17 1.14 -0.46 3.75
CA ILE A 17 0.17 -1.52 3.92
C ILE A 17 0.80 -2.61 4.77
N VAL A 18 0.03 -3.15 5.71
CA VAL A 18 0.40 -4.35 6.45
C VAL A 18 -0.37 -5.53 5.88
N SER A 19 0.33 -6.56 5.42
CA SER A 19 -0.28 -7.82 4.98
C SER A 19 -0.04 -8.92 6.01
N GLU A 20 -1.11 -9.54 6.50
CA GLU A 20 -1.02 -10.67 7.43
C GLU A 20 -0.51 -11.96 6.75
N GLU A 21 -0.52 -11.99 5.40
CA GLU A 21 0.03 -13.09 4.62
C GLU A 21 1.57 -13.16 4.69
N LEU A 22 2.23 -12.08 5.13
CA LEU A 22 3.69 -12.00 5.21
C LEU A 22 4.21 -12.15 6.65
N PRO A 23 5.42 -12.74 6.84
CA PRO A 23 6.06 -12.81 8.15
C PRO A 23 6.26 -11.44 8.79
N ARG A 24 6.21 -11.38 10.13
CA ARG A 24 6.51 -10.16 10.89
C ARG A 24 7.90 -9.62 10.51
N GLY A 25 7.97 -8.35 10.12
CA GLY A 25 9.19 -7.69 9.67
C GLY A 25 9.32 -7.57 8.14
N GLU A 26 8.57 -8.39 7.39
CA GLU A 26 8.42 -8.24 5.93
C GLU A 26 7.02 -7.78 5.52
N ASN A 27 6.10 -7.73 6.47
CA ASN A 27 4.70 -7.42 6.24
C ASN A 27 4.40 -5.94 6.01
N GLU A 28 5.36 -5.03 6.24
CA GLU A 28 5.22 -3.61 5.92
C GLU A 28 5.63 -3.34 4.48
N ILE A 29 4.63 -3.10 3.64
CA ILE A 29 4.78 -2.91 2.21
C ILE A 29 4.53 -1.44 1.89
N PHE A 30 5.51 -0.80 1.26
CA PHE A 30 5.42 0.60 0.86
C PHE A 30 4.47 0.75 -0.34
N PHE A 31 3.70 1.84 -0.42
CA PHE A 31 2.95 2.19 -1.63
C PHE A 31 3.03 3.69 -1.90
N HIS A 32 3.02 4.07 -3.16
CA HIS A 32 3.01 5.46 -3.61
C HIS A 32 1.67 5.77 -4.29
N PHE A 33 1.25 7.04 -4.32
CA PHE A 33 -0.02 7.43 -4.93
C PHE A 33 -0.12 6.99 -6.40
N SER A 34 1.00 6.98 -7.12
CA SER A 34 1.07 6.54 -8.52
C SER A 34 0.82 5.04 -8.71
N SER A 35 0.86 4.25 -7.63
CA SER A 35 0.58 2.82 -7.64
C SER A 35 -0.87 2.50 -7.31
N VAL A 36 -1.70 3.51 -7.00
CA VAL A 36 -3.14 3.36 -6.76
C VAL A 36 -3.89 3.43 -8.08
N GLU A 37 -4.75 2.44 -8.33
CA GLU A 37 -5.59 2.45 -9.52
C GLU A 37 -6.73 3.45 -9.36
N GLY A 38 -6.99 4.22 -10.42
CA GLY A 38 -7.88 5.39 -10.35
C GLY A 38 -7.17 6.70 -10.02
N GLY A 39 -5.84 6.68 -9.83
CA GLY A 39 -5.01 7.88 -9.71
C GLY A 39 -5.19 8.62 -8.37
N SER A 40 -4.98 9.94 -8.39
CA SER A 40 -4.97 10.77 -7.18
C SER A 40 -6.29 10.73 -6.42
N ASP A 41 -7.43 10.78 -7.12
CA ASP A 41 -8.76 10.75 -6.48
C ASP A 41 -8.98 9.46 -5.69
N ALA A 42 -8.55 8.32 -6.24
CA ALA A 42 -8.62 7.04 -5.56
C ALA A 42 -7.65 6.97 -4.37
N PHE A 43 -6.43 7.51 -4.51
CA PHE A 43 -5.48 7.60 -3.40
C PHE A 43 -6.02 8.48 -2.25
N GLU A 44 -6.66 9.60 -2.57
CA GLU A 44 -7.29 10.49 -1.58
C GLU A 44 -8.42 9.78 -0.83
N ALA A 45 -9.22 8.96 -1.52
CA ALA A 45 -10.31 8.20 -0.92
C ALA A 45 -9.85 7.08 0.03
N LEU A 46 -8.63 6.56 -0.12
CA LEU A 46 -8.10 5.54 0.78
C LEU A 46 -7.94 6.06 2.21
N GLN A 47 -8.25 5.22 3.21
CA GLN A 47 -8.22 5.59 4.63
C GLN A 47 -7.26 4.68 5.43
N LYS A 48 -6.80 5.18 6.59
CA LYS A 48 -6.14 4.32 7.58
C LYS A 48 -7.11 3.22 8.04
N ASP A 49 -6.56 2.03 8.31
CA ASP A 49 -7.28 0.82 8.73
C ASP A 49 -8.21 0.22 7.66
N GLN A 50 -8.22 0.78 6.43
CA GLN A 50 -8.95 0.22 5.31
C GLN A 50 -8.22 -0.99 4.71
N GLN A 51 -9.00 -2.01 4.33
CA GLN A 51 -8.50 -3.14 3.54
C GLN A 51 -8.31 -2.76 2.07
N VAL A 52 -7.22 -3.24 1.49
CA VAL A 52 -6.86 -3.01 0.09
C VAL A 52 -6.37 -4.30 -0.55
N SER A 53 -6.63 -4.44 -1.84
CA SER A 53 -5.95 -5.41 -2.70
C SER A 53 -4.77 -4.73 -3.40
N PHE A 54 -3.70 -5.49 -3.59
CA PHE A 54 -2.51 -5.01 -4.29
C PHE A 54 -1.60 -6.17 -4.73
N GLU A 55 -0.64 -5.86 -5.57
CA GLU A 55 0.43 -6.76 -5.98
C GLU A 55 1.75 -6.33 -5.33
N ALA A 56 2.47 -7.23 -4.66
CA ALA A 56 3.80 -6.90 -4.15
C ALA A 56 4.87 -7.13 -5.22
N ALA A 57 5.65 -6.08 -5.49
CA ALA A 57 6.84 -6.13 -6.32
C ALA A 57 8.10 -5.92 -5.45
N ALA A 58 9.22 -6.51 -5.87
CA ALA A 58 10.50 -6.26 -5.24
C ALA A 58 10.93 -4.80 -5.43
N TRP A 59 11.45 -4.19 -4.37
CA TRP A 59 11.94 -2.82 -4.34
C TRP A 59 13.36 -2.75 -3.76
N LYS A 60 13.95 -1.55 -3.80
CA LYS A 60 15.34 -1.30 -3.38
C LYS A 60 15.60 -1.77 -1.94
N GLY A 61 16.76 -2.39 -1.74
CA GLY A 61 17.23 -2.80 -0.40
C GLY A 61 16.46 -3.94 0.24
N GLY A 62 15.89 -4.85 -0.58
CA GLY A 62 15.15 -6.02 -0.08
C GLY A 62 13.73 -5.70 0.43
N LYS A 63 13.25 -4.48 0.22
CA LYS A 63 11.89 -4.08 0.59
C LYS A 63 10.90 -4.43 -0.51
N LYS A 64 9.60 -4.43 -0.19
CA LYS A 64 8.51 -4.66 -1.14
C LYS A 64 7.74 -3.35 -1.35
N GLN A 65 7.29 -3.12 -2.57
CA GLN A 65 6.37 -2.05 -2.93
C GLN A 65 5.07 -2.63 -3.48
N ALA A 66 3.94 -2.05 -3.10
CA ALA A 66 2.63 -2.40 -3.62
C ALA A 66 2.38 -1.70 -4.97
N MET A 67 1.86 -2.47 -5.92
CA MET A 67 1.40 -2.06 -7.25
C MET A 67 -0.10 -2.36 -7.38
N ASN A 68 -0.76 -1.67 -8.30
CA ASN A 68 -2.19 -1.86 -8.60
C ASN A 68 -3.05 -1.87 -7.33
N VAL A 69 -2.81 -0.89 -6.45
CA VAL A 69 -3.50 -0.79 -5.16
C VAL A 69 -4.95 -0.35 -5.41
N GLN A 70 -5.90 -1.11 -4.86
CA GLN A 70 -7.32 -0.79 -4.93
C GLN A 70 -7.93 -0.82 -3.52
N GLY A 71 -8.81 0.15 -3.25
CA GLY A 71 -9.67 0.13 -2.06
C GLY A 71 -10.73 -0.96 -2.19
N MET A 72 -10.93 -1.72 -1.11
CA MET A 72 -12.06 -2.65 -0.97
C MET A 72 -13.23 -2.01 -0.22
#